data_AF-A0AAV6HKN7-F1
#
_entry.id   AF-A0AAV6HKN7-F1
#
_cell.length_a   1.000
_cell.length_b   1.000
_cell.length_c   1.000
_cell.angle_alpha   90.00
_cell.angle_beta   90.00
_cell.angle_gamma   90.00
#
_symmetry.space_group_name_H-M   'P 1'
#
loop_
_entity.id
_entity.type
_entity.pdbx_description
1 polymer ?
#
loop_
_entity_poly.entity_id
_entity_poly.type
_entity_poly.pdbx_seq_one_letter_code
_entity_poly.pdbx_strand_id
1 'polypeptide(L)'
;MQLLRPFAIVTILLSLTVLETVAGEKLLTCCTKVSTKKVTAPITGFRFQKKNPPCVTAVIFETTEGPFCSHWQEKWVQETIRSIRKKQNLLNAMRSVVTSTVSTITNSTGATREALSSNVTATSAIV
;
A
#
# COMPACT_ATOMS: atom_id res chain seq x y z
N MET A 1 -50.80 44.85 -14.98
CA MET A 1 -49.98 43.89 -14.19
C MET A 1 -49.27 42.96 -15.16
N GLN A 2 -47.97 43.17 -15.36
CA GLN A 2 -47.15 42.30 -16.20
C GLN A 2 -47.01 40.94 -15.51
N LEU A 3 -47.74 39.93 -15.98
CA LEU A 3 -47.54 38.54 -15.57
C LEU A 3 -46.50 37.91 -16.47
N LEU A 4 -45.24 38.22 -16.18
CA LEU A 4 -44.07 37.52 -16.68
C LEU A 4 -43.40 36.85 -15.48
N ARG A 5 -43.51 35.53 -15.37
CA ARG A 5 -42.38 34.71 -14.93
C ARG A 5 -42.57 33.24 -15.32
N PRO A 6 -41.76 32.76 -16.28
CA PRO A 6 -41.85 31.41 -16.80
C PRO A 6 -41.08 30.44 -15.90
N PHE A 7 -41.50 29.18 -15.92
CA PHE A 7 -40.79 28.02 -15.41
C PHE A 7 -40.33 28.08 -13.94
N ALA A 8 -41.22 27.62 -13.05
CA ALA A 8 -40.84 26.99 -11.79
C ALA A 8 -40.07 25.67 -12.03
N ILE A 9 -38.95 25.75 -12.76
CA ILE A 9 -38.01 24.66 -13.01
C ILE A 9 -36.64 25.16 -12.58
N VAL A 10 -36.45 25.25 -11.28
CA VAL A 10 -35.11 25.03 -10.71
C VAL A 10 -35.34 24.12 -9.51
N THR A 11 -35.69 22.86 -9.81
CA THR A 11 -35.44 21.76 -8.89
C THR A 11 -33.94 21.77 -8.64
N ILE A 12 -33.55 22.32 -7.50
CA ILE A 12 -32.19 22.23 -6.97
C ILE A 12 -31.98 20.75 -6.63
N LEU A 13 -31.68 19.93 -7.65
CA LEU A 13 -30.87 18.74 -7.45
C LEU A 13 -29.46 19.25 -7.20
N LEU A 14 -29.20 19.67 -5.97
CA LEU A 14 -27.86 19.59 -5.44
C LEU A 14 -27.61 18.11 -5.16
N SER A 15 -27.41 17.35 -6.24
CA SER A 15 -26.82 16.03 -6.14
C SER A 15 -25.44 16.23 -5.55
N LEU A 16 -25.33 16.02 -4.23
CA LEU A 16 -24.08 15.58 -3.62
C LEU A 16 -23.72 14.29 -4.37
N THR A 17 -23.02 14.45 -5.48
CA THR A 17 -22.27 13.36 -6.07
C THR A 17 -21.21 13.04 -5.03
N VAL A 18 -21.52 12.06 -4.18
CA VAL A 18 -20.50 11.32 -3.46
C VAL A 18 -19.66 10.73 -4.58
N LEU A 19 -18.58 11.41 -4.94
CA LEU A 19 -17.54 10.81 -5.73
C LEU A 19 -16.89 9.78 -4.78
N GLU A 20 -17.52 8.61 -4.71
CA GLU A 20 -16.83 7.38 -4.35
C GLU A 20 -15.78 7.20 -5.45
N THR A 21 -14.63 7.83 -5.26
CA THR A 21 -13.44 7.49 -6.00
C THR A 21 -13.12 6.06 -5.60
N VAL A 22 -13.61 5.13 -6.40
CA VAL A 22 -13.11 3.76 -6.44
C VAL A 22 -11.60 3.86 -6.49
N ALA A 23 -10.96 3.40 -5.42
CA ALA A 23 -9.52 3.36 -5.29
C ALA A 23 -9.01 2.29 -6.26
N GLY A 24 -8.83 2.69 -7.51
CA GLY A 24 -8.37 1.82 -8.58
C GLY A 24 -8.04 2.67 -9.80
N GLU A 25 -6.77 2.63 -10.20
CA GLU A 25 -6.28 3.07 -11.51
C GLU A 25 -6.08 4.56 -11.78
N LYS A 26 -5.52 5.29 -10.80
CA LYS A 26 -4.56 6.35 -11.13
C LYS A 26 -3.31 6.12 -10.31
N LEU A 27 -2.16 6.10 -10.96
CA LEU A 27 -0.86 6.30 -10.34
C LEU A 27 -0.93 7.62 -9.54
N LEU A 28 -1.41 7.56 -8.30
CA LEU A 28 -1.43 8.68 -7.37
C LEU A 28 0.03 8.99 -7.10
N THR A 29 0.59 9.98 -7.80
CA THR A 29 1.92 10.52 -7.52
C THR A 29 2.04 10.87 -6.03
N CYS A 30 0.94 11.33 -5.42
CA CYS A 30 0.80 11.50 -3.97
C CYS A 30 -0.68 11.53 -3.53
N CYS A 31 -0.94 11.31 -2.24
CA CYS A 31 -2.25 11.50 -1.63
C CYS A 31 -2.57 12.99 -1.45
N THR A 32 -3.67 13.46 -2.05
CA THR A 32 -4.25 14.79 -1.83
C THR A 32 -5.40 14.77 -0.82
N LYS A 33 -6.01 13.59 -0.63
CA LYS A 33 -7.04 13.29 0.38
C LYS A 33 -6.65 12.02 1.12
N VAL A 34 -7.17 11.87 2.34
CA VAL A 34 -6.93 10.69 3.19
C VAL A 34 -8.24 10.18 3.76
N SER A 35 -8.32 8.87 3.93
CA SER A 35 -9.44 8.18 4.56
C SER A 35 -9.19 7.95 6.04
N THR A 36 -10.24 8.07 6.85
CA THR A 36 -10.26 7.63 8.25
C THR A 36 -10.81 6.20 8.38
N LYS A 37 -11.47 5.69 7.34
CA LYS A 37 -12.03 4.33 7.32
C LYS A 37 -10.92 3.29 7.33
N LYS A 38 -11.14 2.21 8.06
CA LYS A 38 -10.24 1.06 8.10
C LYS A 38 -10.22 0.37 6.74
N VAL A 39 -9.02 0.06 6.25
CA VAL A 39 -8.84 -0.72 5.03
C VAL A 39 -9.27 -2.18 5.25
N THR A 40 -10.05 -2.70 4.31
CA THR A 40 -10.53 -4.09 4.30
C THR A 40 -9.63 -4.99 3.44
N ALA A 41 -9.02 -4.42 2.41
CA ALA A 41 -8.09 -5.11 1.54
C ALA A 41 -6.83 -5.56 2.31
N PRO A 42 -6.26 -6.74 1.99
CA PRO A 42 -5.01 -7.20 2.56
C PRO A 42 -3.85 -6.21 2.31
N ILE A 43 -3.16 -5.83 3.40
CA ILE A 43 -2.03 -4.89 3.36
C ILE A 43 -0.73 -5.66 3.17
N THR A 44 0.00 -5.35 2.10
CA THR A 44 1.31 -5.93 1.77
C THR A 44 2.46 -5.06 2.26
N GLY A 45 2.24 -3.75 2.41
CA GLY A 45 3.28 -2.80 2.80
C GLY A 45 2.72 -1.44 3.20
N PHE A 46 3.61 -0.52 3.55
CA PHE A 46 3.24 0.87 3.80
C PHE A 46 4.40 1.83 3.55
N ARG A 47 4.07 3.08 3.26
CA ARG A 47 5.02 4.19 3.17
C ARG A 47 4.43 5.46 3.79
N PHE A 48 5.30 6.31 4.34
CA PHE A 48 4.90 7.62 4.84
C PHE A 48 5.03 8.67 3.74
N GLN A 49 4.00 9.49 3.59
CA GLN A 49 4.02 10.66 2.74
C GLN A 49 4.11 11.93 3.60
N LYS A 50 5.14 12.74 3.35
CA LYS A 50 5.26 14.08 3.93
C LYS A 50 4.36 15.06 3.17
N LYS A 51 3.85 16.07 3.87
CA LYS A 51 3.11 17.17 3.24
C LYS A 51 3.99 17.89 2.21
N ASN A 52 3.49 18.03 0.99
CA ASN A 52 4.08 18.81 -0.10
C ASN A 52 2.95 19.23 -1.04
N PRO A 53 2.37 20.43 -0.88
CA PRO A 53 1.16 20.83 -1.62
C PRO A 53 1.25 20.53 -3.13
N PRO A 54 0.23 19.89 -3.74
CA PRO A 54 -1.10 19.59 -3.19
C PRO A 54 -1.17 18.33 -2.31
N CYS A 55 -0.06 17.63 -2.10
CA CYS A 55 0.04 16.41 -1.29
C CYS A 55 -0.09 16.71 0.21
N VAL A 56 -0.89 15.92 0.92
CA VAL A 56 -1.08 16.01 2.36
C VAL A 56 -0.23 14.99 3.12
N THR A 57 -0.09 15.15 4.45
CA THR A 57 0.54 14.11 5.27
C THR A 57 -0.34 12.86 5.30
N ALA A 58 0.20 11.72 4.89
CA ALA A 58 -0.56 10.47 4.80
C ALA A 58 0.30 9.25 5.11
N VAL A 59 -0.35 8.16 5.54
CA VAL A 59 0.22 6.82 5.44
C VAL A 59 -0.42 6.17 4.24
N ILE A 60 0.40 5.71 3.30
CA ILE A 60 -0.07 4.98 2.12
C ILE A 60 0.15 3.50 2.40
N PHE A 61 -0.94 2.75 2.52
CA PHE A 61 -0.87 1.29 2.57
C PHE A 61 -0.82 0.72 1.16
N GLU A 62 0.13 -0.15 0.91
CA GLU A 62 0.15 -0.98 -0.28
C GLU A 62 -0.77 -2.16 0.00
N THR A 63 -1.81 -2.30 -0.81
CA THR A 63 -2.78 -3.39 -0.69
C THR A 63 -2.82 -4.18 -1.98
N THR A 64 -3.44 -5.36 -1.96
CA THR A 64 -3.66 -6.18 -3.16
C THR A 64 -4.52 -5.48 -4.20
N GLU A 65 -5.35 -4.53 -3.79
CA GLU A 65 -6.25 -3.74 -4.66
C GLU A 65 -5.60 -2.42 -5.11
N GLY A 66 -4.43 -2.05 -4.57
CA GLY A 66 -3.71 -0.82 -4.89
C GLY A 66 -3.34 0.03 -3.67
N PRO A 67 -2.75 1.21 -3.88
CA PRO A 67 -2.37 2.10 -2.79
C PRO A 67 -3.58 2.77 -2.12
N PHE A 68 -3.66 2.67 -0.79
CA PHE A 68 -4.73 3.26 0.02
C PHE A 68 -4.21 4.39 0.92
N CYS A 69 -4.71 5.61 0.72
CA CYS A 69 -4.32 6.81 1.48
C CYS A 69 -5.07 6.88 2.82
N SER A 70 -4.37 6.71 3.94
CA SER A 70 -4.92 6.77 5.30
C SER A 70 -4.44 7.96 6.10
N HIS A 71 -5.29 8.46 6.99
CA HIS A 71 -4.92 9.51 7.93
C HIS A 71 -4.00 8.94 9.02
N TRP A 72 -2.82 9.55 9.20
CA TRP A 72 -1.75 9.00 10.04
C TRP A 72 -2.06 8.97 11.55
N GLN A 73 -3.03 9.77 12.01
CA GLN A 73 -3.45 9.83 13.43
C GLN A 73 -4.43 8.74 13.83
N GLU A 74 -4.99 8.00 12.88
CA GLU A 74 -5.94 6.94 13.21
C GLU A 74 -5.28 5.83 14.02
N LYS A 75 -5.94 5.38 15.10
CA LYS A 75 -5.39 4.35 16.00
C LYS A 75 -5.07 3.05 15.24
N TRP A 76 -5.97 2.62 14.37
CA TRP A 76 -5.79 1.42 13.57
C TRP A 76 -4.58 1.52 12.61
N VAL A 77 -4.27 2.71 12.11
CA VAL A 77 -3.11 2.95 11.23
C VAL A 77 -1.82 2.71 12.01
N GLN A 78 -1.73 3.28 13.21
CA GLN A 78 -0.56 3.12 14.09
C GLN A 78 -0.36 1.66 14.52
N GLU A 79 -1.44 0.97 14.86
CA GLU A 79 -1.43 -0.46 15.21
C GLU A 79 -0.96 -1.34 14.05
N THR A 80 -1.49 -1.11 12.85
CA THR A 80 -1.07 -1.81 11.63
C THR A 80 0.41 -1.60 11.35
N ILE A 81 0.90 -0.35 11.40
CA ILE A 81 2.33 -0.05 11.18
C ILE A 81 3.20 -0.79 12.21
N ARG A 82 2.80 -0.80 13.48
CA ARG A 82 3.52 -1.52 14.54
C ARG A 82 3.56 -3.03 14.25
N SER A 83 2.44 -3.60 13.82
CA SER A 83 2.34 -5.02 13.45
C SER A 83 3.25 -5.38 12.28
N ILE A 84 3.24 -4.57 11.21
CA ILE A 84 4.10 -4.78 10.04
C ILE A 84 5.57 -4.70 10.42
N ARG A 85 5.99 -3.68 11.18
CA ARG A 85 7.38 -3.55 11.65
C ARG A 85 7.82 -4.71 12.52
N LYS A 86 6.96 -5.18 13.43
CA LYS A 86 7.26 -6.36 14.26
C LYS A 86 7.52 -7.59 13.38
N LYS A 87 6.66 -7.84 12.39
CA LYS A 87 6.85 -8.95 11.43
C LYS A 87 8.15 -8.80 10.65
N GLN A 88 8.47 -7.61 10.14
CA GLN A 88 9.73 -7.35 9.43
C GLN A 88 10.95 -7.63 10.30
N ASN A 89 10.95 -7.20 11.56
CA ASN A 89 12.05 -7.47 12.49
C ASN A 89 12.23 -8.96 12.74
N LEU A 90 11.13 -9.71 12.91
CA LEU A 90 11.19 -11.17 13.08
C LEU A 90 11.72 -11.87 11.82
N LEU A 91 11.26 -11.45 10.64
CA LEU A 91 11.75 -11.98 9.37
C LEU A 91 13.23 -11.68 9.15
N ASN A 92 13.69 -10.48 9.50
CA ASN A 92 15.09 -10.09 9.40
C ASN A 92 15.96 -10.88 10.40
N ALA A 93 15.48 -11.10 11.62
CA ALA A 93 16.17 -11.94 12.60
C ALA A 93 16.30 -13.39 12.11
N MET A 94 15.22 -13.96 11.57
CA MET A 94 15.24 -15.31 10.99
C MET A 94 16.20 -15.39 9.79
N ARG A 95 16.17 -14.39 8.91
CA ARG A 95 17.08 -14.32 7.76
C ARG A 95 18.54 -14.30 8.20
N SER A 96 18.85 -13.54 9.25
CA SER A 96 20.20 -13.49 9.82
C SER A 96 20.65 -14.86 10.36
N VAL A 97 19.77 -15.61 11.02
CA VAL A 97 20.07 -16.97 11.48
C VAL A 97 20.37 -17.89 10.30
N VAL A 98 19.54 -17.86 9.25
CA VAL A 98 19.74 -18.67 8.05
C VAL A 98 21.04 -18.30 7.32
N THR A 99 21.39 -17.02 7.23
CA THR A 99 22.65 -16.60 6.61
C THR A 99 23.86 -17.08 7.41
N SER A 100 23.80 -17.08 8.74
CA SER A 100 24.87 -17.58 9.60
C SER A 100 25.04 -19.11 9.53
N THR A 101 23.94 -19.87 9.44
CA THR A 101 24.02 -21.33 9.28
C THR A 101 24.55 -21.72 7.89
N VAL A 102 24.14 -21.03 6.82
CA VAL A 102 24.68 -21.24 5.47
C VAL A 102 26.19 -20.93 5.42
N SER A 103 26.63 -19.83 6.04
CA SER A 103 28.05 -19.46 6.08
C SER A 103 28.90 -20.49 6.85
N THR A 104 28.33 -21.10 7.89
CA THR A 104 28.98 -22.18 8.65
C THR A 104 29.10 -23.46 7.80
N ILE A 105 28.09 -23.77 6.97
CA ILE A 105 28.11 -24.93 6.07
C ILE A 105 29.15 -24.72 4.94
N THR A 106 29.35 -23.49 4.45
CA THR A 106 30.33 -23.22 3.39
C THR A 106 31.79 -23.32 3.83
N ASN A 107 32.08 -23.28 5.14
CA ASN A 107 33.44 -23.35 5.67
C ASN A 107 33.91 -24.79 6.02
N SER A 108 33.04 -25.80 5.91
CA SER A 108 33.37 -27.20 6.25
C SER A 108 33.52 -28.13 5.03
N THR A 109 33.38 -27.63 3.80
CA THR A 109 33.56 -28.44 2.58
C THR A 109 34.33 -27.68 1.50
N GLY A 110 35.65 -27.88 1.47
CA GLY A 110 36.33 -27.97 0.18
C GLY A 110 35.78 -29.19 -0.55
N ALA A 111 35.27 -29.00 -1.78
CA ALA A 111 34.42 -29.90 -2.58
C ALA A 111 32.94 -29.88 -2.11
N THR A 112 32.00 -29.20 -2.78
CA THR A 112 31.65 -29.26 -4.21
C THR A 112 31.09 -27.91 -4.67
N ARG A 113 31.75 -27.27 -5.64
CA ARG A 113 31.19 -26.13 -6.38
C ARG A 113 30.25 -26.65 -7.48
N GLU A 114 29.08 -27.18 -7.14
CA GLU A 114 28.05 -27.60 -8.12
C GLU A 114 26.82 -28.13 -7.37
N ALA A 115 25.83 -27.28 -7.01
CA ALA A 115 24.44 -27.70 -6.69
C ALA A 115 23.47 -26.58 -6.27
N LEU A 116 23.84 -25.28 -6.26
CA LEU A 116 22.86 -24.20 -6.01
C LEU A 116 22.91 -23.11 -7.09
N SER A 117 23.11 -23.51 -8.34
CA SER A 117 22.85 -22.66 -9.51
C SER A 117 21.52 -23.01 -10.21
N SER A 118 20.71 -23.92 -9.65
CA SER A 118 19.57 -24.50 -10.38
C SER A 118 18.19 -24.07 -9.91
N ASN A 119 18.05 -23.27 -8.84
CA ASN A 119 16.75 -22.72 -8.44
C ASN A 119 16.54 -21.23 -8.80
N VAL A 120 17.49 -20.61 -9.51
CA VAL A 120 17.30 -19.27 -10.10
C VAL A 120 16.63 -19.35 -11.49
N THR A 121 16.54 -20.54 -12.07
CA THR A 121 16.03 -20.72 -13.44
C THR A 121 14.74 -21.54 -13.47
N ALA A 122 13.67 -21.06 -12.84
CA ALA A 122 12.32 -21.57 -13.11
C ALA A 122 11.23 -20.61 -12.65
N THR A 123 11.06 -19.45 -13.32
CA THR A 123 9.75 -18.74 -13.41
C THR A 123 9.77 -17.51 -14.35
N SER A 124 10.47 -17.55 -15.49
CA SER A 124 10.24 -16.56 -16.56
C SER A 124 10.58 -17.11 -17.94
N ALA A 125 9.64 -17.85 -18.51
CA ALA A 125 9.44 -18.03 -19.95
C ALA A 125 7.91 -18.21 -20.11
N ILE A 126 7.18 -17.12 -20.35
CA ILE A 126 6.73 -16.66 -21.68
C ILE A 126 5.62 -17.59 -22.22
N VAL A 127 4.39 -17.06 -22.20
CA VAL A 127 3.36 -17.34 -23.21
C VAL A 127 3.79 -16.68 -24.51
#